data_AF-A0A7Z0HA53-F1
#
_entry.id   AF-A0A7Z0HA53-F1
#
_cell.length_a   1.000
_cell.length_b   1.000
_cell.length_c   1.000
_cell.angle_alpha   90.00
_cell.angle_beta   90.00
_cell.angle_gamma   90.00
#
_symmetry.space_group_name_H-M   'P 1'
#
loop_
_entity.id
_entity.type
_entity.pdbx_description
1 polymer ?
#
loop_
_entity_poly.entity_id
_entity_poly.type
_entity_poly.pdbx_seq_one_letter_code
_entity_poly.pdbx_strand_id
1 'polypeptide(L)'
;MRYVLDTNVFLEANKRYYGLDFCPVFWEWLRDHENKGNLYSIRSVYDELKDFGDELADWVKQYSYYFHSESDNACQENFKIIANLCQRKYNLGHKKNINFLGSADPWLIARAMTDGSTVVTEERYKLQGEKILIPNICHELGVDYINTFELLREFDDCFK
;
A
#
# COMPACT_ATOMS: atom_id res chain seq x y z
N MET A 1 -8.41 -14.37 1.49
CA MET A 1 -7.50 -13.37 2.06
C MET A 1 -7.69 -12.07 1.29
N ARG A 2 -7.53 -10.90 1.92
CA ARG A 2 -7.64 -9.61 1.23
C ARG A 2 -6.29 -8.90 1.25
N TYR A 3 -5.96 -8.16 0.20
CA TYR A 3 -4.68 -7.47 0.06
C TYR A 3 -4.86 -5.96 -0.09
N VAL A 4 -3.99 -5.18 0.54
CA VAL A 4 -4.00 -3.72 0.45
C VAL A 4 -2.69 -3.21 -0.16
N LEU A 5 -2.77 -2.50 -1.28
CA LEU A 5 -1.62 -2.14 -2.10
C LEU A 5 -1.07 -0.75 -1.74
N ASP A 6 0.26 -0.65 -1.58
CA ASP A 6 0.97 0.62 -1.40
C ASP A 6 1.10 1.42 -2.72
N THR A 7 1.50 2.69 -2.61
CA THR A 7 1.77 3.58 -3.75
C THR A 7 2.88 3.06 -4.66
N ASN A 8 3.92 2.45 -4.09
CA ASN A 8 5.10 1.98 -4.83
C ASN A 8 4.78 0.80 -5.73
N VAL A 9 3.82 -0.06 -5.38
CA VAL A 9 3.34 -1.17 -6.21
C VAL A 9 2.86 -0.63 -7.56
N PHE A 10 2.02 0.41 -7.55
CA PHE A 10 1.53 1.05 -8.78
C PHE A 10 2.65 1.74 -9.57
N LEU A 11 3.52 2.50 -8.88
CA LEU A 11 4.60 3.23 -9.52
C LEU A 11 5.63 2.29 -10.16
N GLU A 12 6.06 1.24 -9.45
CA GLU A 12 7.06 0.29 -9.92
C GLU A 12 6.47 -0.63 -10.99
N ALA A 13 5.21 -1.04 -10.86
CA ALA A 13 4.49 -1.75 -11.92
C ALA A 13 4.49 -0.91 -13.21
N ASN A 14 3.99 0.34 -13.17
CA ASN A 14 3.90 1.16 -14.37
C ASN A 14 5.28 1.46 -14.98
N LYS A 15 6.30 1.71 -14.15
CA LYS A 15 7.62 2.15 -14.62
C LYS A 15 8.53 1.02 -15.08
N ARG A 16 8.40 -0.21 -14.55
CA ARG A 16 9.42 -1.26 -14.74
C ARG A 16 8.91 -2.54 -15.36
N TYR A 17 7.76 -3.03 -14.95
CA TYR A 17 7.37 -4.42 -15.24
C TYR A 17 6.08 -4.53 -16.04
N TYR A 18 5.13 -3.63 -15.78
CA TYR A 18 3.76 -3.69 -16.26
C TYR A 18 3.27 -2.28 -16.65
N GLY A 19 3.93 -1.66 -17.63
CA GLY A 19 3.50 -0.36 -18.15
C GLY A 19 2.08 -0.43 -18.70
N LEU A 20 1.28 0.62 -18.47
CA LEU A 20 -0.10 0.73 -18.94
C LEU A 20 -0.20 0.62 -20.47
N ASP A 21 0.83 1.08 -21.18
CA ASP A 21 0.95 1.07 -22.64
C ASP A 21 1.23 -0.30 -23.24
N PHE A 22 2.07 -1.13 -22.60
CA PHE A 22 2.52 -2.42 -23.16
C PHE A 22 2.02 -3.66 -22.41
N CYS A 23 1.57 -3.53 -21.17
CA CYS A 23 1.04 -4.63 -20.36
C CYS A 23 -0.30 -4.29 -19.68
N PRO A 24 -1.36 -3.95 -20.46
CA PRO A 24 -2.66 -3.58 -19.91
C PRO A 24 -3.31 -4.72 -19.09
N VAL A 25 -2.97 -5.98 -19.39
CA VAL A 25 -3.54 -7.16 -18.73
C VAL A 25 -3.28 -7.17 -17.21
N PHE A 26 -2.15 -6.62 -16.74
CA PHE A 26 -1.89 -6.49 -15.30
C PHE A 26 -2.89 -5.55 -14.62
N TRP A 27 -3.22 -4.46 -15.28
CA TRP A 27 -4.13 -3.44 -14.76
C TRP A 27 -5.58 -3.91 -14.82
N GLU A 28 -5.95 -4.66 -15.87
CA GLU A 28 -7.23 -5.37 -15.94
C GLU A 28 -7.34 -6.41 -14.82
N TRP A 29 -6.29 -7.19 -14.59
CA TRP A 29 -6.22 -8.16 -13.51
C TRP A 29 -6.40 -7.51 -12.13
N LEU A 30 -5.74 -6.37 -11.87
CA LEU A 30 -5.94 -5.61 -10.63
C LEU A 30 -7.40 -5.21 -10.44
N ARG A 31 -8.05 -4.71 -11.50
CA ARG A 31 -9.46 -4.33 -11.46
C ARG A 31 -10.37 -5.52 -11.21
N ASP A 32 -10.12 -6.65 -11.86
CA ASP A 32 -10.95 -7.84 -11.70
C ASP A 32 -10.84 -8.39 -10.27
N HIS A 33 -9.64 -8.38 -9.68
CA HIS A 33 -9.45 -8.82 -8.30
C HIS A 33 -10.00 -7.82 -7.28
N GLU A 34 -10.06 -6.53 -7.59
CA GLU A 34 -10.76 -5.56 -6.76
C GLU A 34 -12.28 -5.81 -6.78
N ASN A 35 -12.87 -5.99 -7.97
CA ASN A 35 -14.29 -6.31 -8.12
C ASN A 35 -14.70 -7.61 -7.41
N LYS A 36 -13.78 -8.59 -7.35
CA LYS A 36 -13.96 -9.84 -6.58
C LYS A 36 -13.78 -9.66 -5.06
N GLY A 37 -13.33 -8.48 -4.61
CA GLY A 37 -13.04 -8.17 -3.21
C GLY A 37 -11.72 -8.73 -2.68
N ASN A 38 -10.84 -9.22 -3.57
CA ASN A 38 -9.57 -9.86 -3.20
C ASN A 38 -8.48 -8.86 -2.85
N LEU A 39 -8.48 -7.69 -3.49
CA LEU A 39 -7.49 -6.65 -3.23
C LEU A 39 -8.12 -5.27 -3.33
N TYR A 40 -7.43 -4.26 -2.83
CA TYR A 40 -7.84 -2.86 -2.90
C TYR A 40 -6.66 -1.96 -2.55
N SER A 41 -6.84 -0.64 -2.60
CA SER A 41 -5.90 0.31 -2.00
C SER A 41 -6.68 1.38 -1.22
N ILE A 42 -5.99 2.36 -0.64
CA ILE A 42 -6.58 3.33 0.28
C ILE A 42 -6.61 4.74 -0.31
N ARG A 43 -7.48 5.60 0.22
CA ARG A 43 -7.65 6.96 -0.32
C ARG A 43 -6.37 7.79 -0.26
N SER A 44 -5.54 7.59 0.76
CA SER A 44 -4.25 8.26 0.89
C SER A 44 -3.31 7.90 -0.26
N VAL A 45 -3.31 6.64 -0.73
CA VAL A 45 -2.55 6.20 -1.91
C VAL A 45 -3.10 6.86 -3.19
N TYR A 46 -4.43 6.94 -3.33
CA TYR A 46 -5.05 7.67 -4.44
C TYR A 46 -4.61 9.14 -4.48
N ASP A 47 -4.59 9.80 -3.32
CA ASP A 47 -4.25 11.22 -3.22
C ASP A 47 -2.78 11.47 -3.53
N GLU A 48 -1.89 10.51 -3.27
CA GLU A 48 -0.51 10.55 -3.77
C GLU A 48 -0.48 10.41 -5.29
N LEU A 49 -1.16 9.42 -5.87
CA LEU A 49 -1.04 9.06 -7.29
C LEU A 49 -1.76 10.00 -8.28
N LYS A 50 -2.89 10.59 -7.91
CA LYS A 50 -3.76 11.34 -8.83
C LYS A 50 -3.11 12.59 -9.45
N ASP A 51 -2.08 13.13 -8.81
CA ASP A 51 -1.47 14.41 -9.19
C ASP A 51 -0.13 14.25 -9.93
N PHE A 52 0.28 13.01 -10.27
CA PHE A 52 1.52 12.74 -11.02
C PHE A 52 1.49 13.22 -12.49
N GLY A 53 0.30 13.47 -13.05
CA GLY A 53 0.14 14.05 -14.39
C GLY A 53 0.53 13.13 -15.55
N ASP A 54 0.59 11.82 -15.30
CA ASP A 54 0.91 10.78 -16.27
C ASP A 54 -0.30 9.85 -16.51
N GLU A 55 -0.10 8.85 -17.39
CA GLU A 55 -1.11 7.82 -17.69
C GLU A 55 -1.59 7.05 -16.45
N LEU A 56 -0.72 6.90 -15.43
CA LEU A 56 -1.08 6.27 -14.18
C LEU A 56 -2.04 7.15 -13.38
N ALA A 57 -1.80 8.46 -13.32
CA ALA A 57 -2.71 9.40 -12.69
C ALA A 57 -4.10 9.37 -13.34
N ASP A 58 -4.18 9.25 -14.67
CA ASP A 58 -5.45 9.13 -15.40
C ASP A 58 -6.16 7.81 -15.09
N TRP A 59 -5.43 6.70 -15.05
CA TRP A 59 -5.97 5.40 -14.63
C TRP A 59 -6.51 5.46 -13.20
N VAL A 60 -5.76 6.00 -12.25
CA VAL A 60 -6.16 6.12 -10.84
C VAL A 60 -7.43 6.97 -10.68
N LYS A 61 -7.55 8.07 -11.42
CA LYS A 61 -8.77 8.90 -11.45
C LYS A 61 -9.96 8.11 -11.99
N GLN A 62 -9.77 7.38 -13.09
CA GLN A 62 -10.80 6.56 -13.72
C GLN A 62 -11.31 5.46 -12.77
N TYR A 63 -10.42 4.84 -12.01
CA TYR A 63 -10.73 3.73 -11.09
C TYR A 63 -10.70 4.15 -9.63
N SER A 64 -11.15 5.37 -9.32
CA SER A 64 -11.14 5.91 -7.95
C SER A 64 -11.90 5.08 -6.91
N TYR A 65 -12.86 4.24 -7.34
CA TYR A 65 -13.59 3.31 -6.47
C TYR A 65 -12.69 2.22 -5.85
N TYR A 66 -11.56 1.91 -6.49
CA TYR A 66 -10.55 0.97 -6.01
C TYR A 66 -9.91 1.42 -4.68
N PHE A 67 -10.01 2.72 -4.37
CA PHE A 67 -9.34 3.36 -3.24
C PHE A 67 -10.32 3.65 -2.11
N HIS A 68 -10.22 2.84 -1.07
CA HIS A 68 -11.16 2.83 0.05
C HIS A 68 -10.82 3.90 1.09
N SER A 69 -11.85 4.48 1.71
CA SER A 69 -11.68 5.45 2.79
C SER A 69 -11.17 4.80 4.09
N GLU A 70 -10.31 5.52 4.78
CA GLU A 70 -9.69 5.22 6.08
C GLU A 70 -10.35 6.01 7.22
N SER A 71 -11.53 6.59 6.98
CA SER A 71 -12.21 7.48 7.92
C SER A 71 -12.89 6.78 9.10
N ASP A 72 -12.97 5.46 9.10
CA ASP A 72 -13.60 4.72 10.19
C ASP A 72 -12.82 4.78 11.50
N ASN A 73 -13.54 4.73 12.62
CA ASN A 73 -12.96 4.88 13.95
C ASN A 73 -11.90 3.81 14.25
N ALA A 74 -12.08 2.57 13.77
CA ALA A 74 -11.12 1.49 14.02
C ALA A 74 -9.77 1.77 13.34
N CYS A 75 -9.80 2.21 12.08
CA CYS A 75 -8.60 2.64 11.35
C CYS A 75 -7.89 3.80 12.05
N GLN A 76 -8.64 4.79 12.55
CA GLN A 76 -8.05 5.92 13.28
C GLN A 76 -7.39 5.50 14.60
N GLU A 77 -7.98 4.57 15.36
CA GLU A 77 -7.36 4.04 16.57
C GLU A 77 -6.08 3.23 16.25
N ASN A 78 -6.10 2.42 15.19
CA ASN A 78 -4.93 1.69 14.73
C ASN A 78 -3.81 2.65 14.27
N PHE A 79 -4.15 3.75 13.59
CA PHE A 79 -3.19 4.80 13.25
C PHE A 79 -2.52 5.39 14.49
N LYS A 80 -3.25 5.65 15.58
CA LYS A 80 -2.66 6.13 16.84
C LYS A 80 -1.68 5.14 17.43
N ILE A 81 -1.95 3.83 17.34
CA ILE A 81 -1.03 2.78 17.77
C ILE A 81 0.29 2.85 16.98
N ILE A 82 0.20 2.99 15.65
CA ILE A 82 1.36 3.13 14.77
C ILE A 82 2.13 4.41 15.11
N ALA A 83 1.46 5.55 15.26
CA ALA A 83 2.10 6.81 15.61
C ALA A 83 2.86 6.72 16.94
N ASN A 84 2.27 6.11 17.97
CA ASN A 84 2.91 5.86 19.26
C ASN A 84 4.10 4.89 19.15
N LEU A 85 4.00 3.86 18.33
CA LEU A 85 5.12 2.96 18.04
C LEU A 85 6.28 3.72 17.40
N CYS A 86 5.99 4.51 16.37
CA CYS A 86 6.97 5.33 15.66
C CYS A 86 7.67 6.31 16.61
N GLN A 87 6.92 6.99 17.48
CA GLN A 87 7.48 7.92 18.47
C GLN A 87 8.40 7.23 19.50
N ARG A 88 8.10 5.99 19.89
CA ARG A 88 8.90 5.26 20.88
C ARG A 88 10.17 4.64 20.28
N LYS A 89 10.11 4.13 19.05
CA LYS A 89 11.22 3.39 18.43
C LYS A 89 12.10 4.22 17.51
N TYR A 90 11.57 5.28 16.92
CA TYR A 90 12.27 6.06 15.92
C TYR A 90 12.43 7.51 16.37
N ASN A 91 13.55 8.11 16.02
CA ASN A 91 13.75 9.52 16.25
C ASN A 91 12.93 10.34 15.24
N LEU A 92 11.75 10.79 15.66
CA LEU A 92 10.86 11.65 14.86
C LEU A 92 11.45 13.06 14.64
N GLY A 93 12.59 13.41 15.22
CA GLY A 93 13.34 14.62 14.86
C GLY A 93 14.07 14.52 13.51
N HIS A 94 14.23 13.31 12.96
CA HIS A 94 14.81 13.14 11.63
C HIS A 94 13.76 13.43 10.55
N LYS A 95 14.09 14.34 9.63
CA LYS A 95 13.22 14.75 8.51
C LYS A 95 12.60 13.57 7.73
N LYS A 96 13.34 12.46 7.58
CA LYS A 96 12.87 11.26 6.90
C LYS A 96 11.73 10.53 7.64
N ASN A 97 11.69 10.63 8.97
CA ASN A 97 10.67 9.98 9.80
C ASN A 97 9.46 10.88 10.05
N ILE A 98 9.66 12.21 10.02
CA ILE A 98 8.56 13.19 10.07
C ILE A 98 7.59 12.97 8.90
N ASN A 99 8.14 12.71 7.71
CA ASN A 99 7.33 12.52 6.51
C ASN A 99 6.51 11.23 6.55
N PHE A 100 6.95 10.20 7.27
CA PHE A 100 6.25 8.91 7.32
C PHE A 100 4.85 9.05 7.96
N LEU A 101 4.71 9.79 9.07
CA LEU A 101 3.40 9.96 9.70
C LEU A 101 2.43 10.81 8.88
N GLY A 102 2.93 11.53 7.87
CA GLY A 102 2.14 12.31 6.92
C GLY A 102 1.93 11.65 5.56
N SER A 103 2.48 10.44 5.32
CA SER A 103 2.31 9.70 4.07
C SER A 103 1.13 8.72 4.14
N ALA A 104 0.84 8.04 3.03
CA ALA A 104 -0.15 6.97 2.99
C ALA A 104 0.26 5.72 3.79
N ASP A 105 1.55 5.45 3.95
CA ASP A 105 2.09 4.23 4.58
C ASP A 105 1.50 3.89 5.96
N PRO A 106 1.45 4.80 6.96
CA PRO A 106 0.84 4.49 8.26
C PRO A 106 -0.66 4.19 8.15
N TRP A 107 -1.39 4.85 7.26
CA TRP A 107 -2.80 4.57 7.02
C TRP A 107 -3.01 3.22 6.35
N LEU A 108 -2.10 2.82 5.47
CA LEU A 108 -2.10 1.51 4.80
C LEU A 108 -2.01 0.38 5.82
N ILE A 109 -1.06 0.50 6.76
CA ILE A 109 -0.87 -0.49 7.83
C ILE A 109 -2.05 -0.45 8.80
N ALA A 110 -2.53 0.74 9.17
CA ALA A 110 -3.69 0.87 10.06
C ALA A 110 -4.92 0.18 9.47
N ARG A 111 -5.11 0.31 8.16
CA ARG A 111 -6.20 -0.32 7.43
C ARG A 111 -6.07 -1.84 7.41
N ALA A 112 -4.87 -2.37 7.16
CA ALA A 112 -4.58 -3.80 7.25
C ALA A 112 -4.85 -4.38 8.65
N MET A 113 -4.52 -3.63 9.71
CA MET A 113 -4.86 -4.02 11.08
C MET A 113 -6.37 -4.06 11.34
N THR A 114 -7.15 -3.20 10.66
CA THR A 114 -8.60 -3.09 10.87
C THR A 114 -9.38 -4.23 10.24
N ASP A 115 -9.04 -4.62 9.01
CA ASP A 115 -9.80 -5.63 8.25
C ASP A 115 -9.08 -6.97 8.10
N GLY A 116 -7.87 -7.09 8.67
CA GLY A 116 -7.04 -8.30 8.59
C GLY A 116 -6.47 -8.55 7.20
N SER A 117 -6.37 -7.52 6.35
CA SER A 117 -5.73 -7.64 5.06
C SER A 117 -4.20 -7.70 5.17
N THR A 118 -3.57 -8.28 4.15
CA THR A 118 -2.11 -8.35 4.01
C THR A 118 -1.63 -7.14 3.21
N VAL A 119 -0.58 -6.46 3.70
CA VAL A 119 0.00 -5.30 3.02
C VAL A 119 0.86 -5.75 1.84
N VAL A 120 0.67 -5.12 0.67
CA VAL A 120 1.52 -5.36 -0.50
C VAL A 120 2.46 -4.17 -0.68
N THR A 121 3.76 -4.42 -0.58
CA THR A 121 4.79 -3.39 -0.66
C THR A 121 6.06 -3.90 -1.34
N GLU A 122 6.75 -3.02 -2.06
CA GLU A 122 8.07 -3.30 -2.65
C GLU A 122 9.23 -3.00 -1.68
N GLU A 123 8.94 -2.48 -0.49
CA GLU A 123 9.94 -2.31 0.55
C GLU A 123 10.39 -3.65 1.15
N ARG A 124 11.65 -3.71 1.60
CA ARG A 124 12.20 -4.92 2.25
C ARG A 124 12.51 -4.64 3.71
N TYR A 125 12.19 -5.62 4.56
CA TYR A 125 12.53 -5.59 5.97
C TYR A 125 14.02 -5.35 6.21
N LYS A 126 14.33 -4.49 7.17
CA LYS A 126 15.69 -4.21 7.62
C LYS A 126 15.75 -4.11 9.14
N LEU A 127 16.53 -4.99 9.75
CA LEU A 127 16.79 -5.03 11.20
C LEU A 127 17.34 -3.71 11.76
N GLN A 128 18.13 -3.00 10.98
CA GLN A 128 18.78 -1.75 11.38
C GLN A 128 18.59 -0.70 10.30
N GLY A 129 18.13 0.48 10.70
CA GLY A 129 17.94 1.63 9.83
C GLY A 129 17.28 2.78 10.56
N GLU A 130 17.71 4.00 10.24
CA GLU A 130 17.09 5.22 10.78
C GLU A 130 15.73 5.52 10.15
N LYS A 131 15.48 5.01 8.93
CA LYS A 131 14.24 5.21 8.16
C LYS A 131 13.18 4.20 8.64
N ILE A 132 11.97 4.69 8.89
CA ILE A 132 10.78 3.84 9.07
C ILE A 132 10.43 3.18 7.74
N LEU A 133 10.27 1.85 7.74
CA LEU A 133 9.87 1.05 6.59
C LEU A 133 8.57 0.32 6.90
N ILE A 134 7.72 0.12 5.89
CA ILE A 134 6.44 -0.60 6.03
C ILE A 134 6.67 -1.99 6.65
N PRO A 135 7.54 -2.86 6.10
CA PRO A 135 7.82 -4.18 6.69
C PRO A 135 8.27 -4.15 8.15
N ASN A 136 8.98 -3.10 8.56
CA ASN A 136 9.47 -2.99 9.94
C ASN A 136 8.29 -2.74 10.90
N ILE A 137 7.35 -1.87 10.53
CA ILE A 137 6.16 -1.61 11.34
C ILE A 137 5.21 -2.82 11.30
N CYS A 138 5.00 -3.42 10.14
CA CYS A 138 4.18 -4.63 10.00
C CYS A 138 4.70 -5.77 10.89
N HIS A 139 6.02 -6.02 10.89
CA HIS A 139 6.63 -7.05 11.75
C HIS A 139 6.39 -6.80 13.25
N GLU A 140 6.50 -5.54 13.70
CA GLU A 140 6.30 -5.17 15.11
C GLU A 140 4.85 -5.30 15.57
N LEU A 141 3.90 -5.13 14.64
CA LEU A 141 2.47 -5.16 14.92
C LEU A 141 1.82 -6.51 14.56
N GLY A 142 2.59 -7.46 14.02
CA GLY A 142 2.09 -8.75 13.58
C GLY A 142 1.15 -8.67 12.38
N VAL A 143 1.35 -7.67 11.51
CA VAL A 143 0.61 -7.51 10.26
C VAL A 143 1.37 -8.22 9.15
N ASP A 144 0.67 -9.07 8.41
CA ASP A 144 1.27 -9.77 7.26
C ASP A 144 1.57 -8.78 6.14
N TYR A 145 2.69 -9.00 5.45
CA TYR A 145 3.06 -8.24 4.26
C TYR A 145 3.78 -9.12 3.25
N ILE A 146 3.61 -8.81 1.97
CA ILE A 146 4.20 -9.51 0.82
C ILE A 146 4.60 -8.50 -0.26
N ASN A 147 5.41 -8.93 -1.24
CA ASN A 147 5.69 -8.13 -2.43
C ASN A 147 4.74 -8.45 -3.59
N THR A 148 4.77 -7.64 -4.66
CA THR A 148 3.89 -7.81 -5.82
C THR A 148 4.04 -9.17 -6.48
N PHE A 149 5.25 -9.73 -6.56
CA PHE A 149 5.45 -11.05 -7.18
C PHE A 149 4.94 -12.20 -6.32
N GLU A 150 4.99 -12.07 -5.00
CA GLU A 150 4.36 -12.99 -4.07
C GLU A 150 2.84 -12.91 -4.20
N LEU A 151 2.26 -11.70 -4.26
CA LEU A 151 0.84 -11.49 -4.52
C LEU A 151 0.40 -12.21 -5.80
N LEU A 152 1.13 -12.05 -6.90
CA LEU A 152 0.80 -12.71 -8.17
C LEU A 152 0.84 -14.24 -8.08
N ARG A 153 1.67 -14.81 -7.19
CA ARG A 153 1.75 -16.27 -6.97
C ARG A 153 0.62 -16.81 -6.11
N GLU A 154 -0.05 -15.95 -5.32
CA GLU A 154 -1.23 -16.33 -4.53
C GLU A 154 -2.48 -16.55 -5.42
N PHE A 155 -2.44 -16.09 -6.67
CA PHE A 155 -3.56 -16.19 -7.60
C PHE A 155 -3.23 -17.09 -8.80
N ASP A 156 -3.91 -18.22 -8.90
CA ASP A 156 -3.74 -19.19 -9.99
C ASP A 156 -4.24 -18.68 -11.36
N ASP A 157 -5.05 -17.63 -11.38
CA ASP A 157 -5.63 -16.98 -12.58
C ASP A 157 -4.81 -15.80 -13.10
N CYS A 158 -3.56 -15.65 -12.62
CA CYS A 158 -2.66 -14.60 -13.07
C CYS A 158 -2.44 -14.65 -14.60
N PHE A 159 -2.95 -13.64 -15.31
CA PHE A 159 -2.84 -13.43 -16.76
C PHE A 159 -3.41 -14.55 -17.66
N LYS A 160 -4.46 -15.26 -17.22
CA LYS A 160 -5.16 -16.29 -18.00
C LYS A 160 -6.40 -15.77 -18.73
#